data_AF-A0A959HI67-F1
#
_entry.id   AF-A0A959HI67-F1
#
_cell.length_a   1.000
_cell.length_b   1.000
_cell.length_c   1.000
_cell.angle_alpha   90.00
_cell.angle_beta   90.00
_cell.angle_gamma   90.00
#
_symmetry.space_group_name_H-M   'P 1'
#
loop_
_entity.id
_entity.type
_entity.pdbx_description
1 polymer ?
#
loop_
_entity_poly.entity_id
_entity_poly.type
_entity_poly.pdbx_seq_one_letter_code
_entity_poly.pdbx_strand_id
1 'polypeptide(L)'
;MKTLLELVRIITKNKARHIEVLGMASNNDTKAMHLYDALCAGKVKTDEEALQHLYGSARNYSSYRNLKASLKKRLINSVLFINLADSSLNEQERAFYTCHKDWAAVRVLLRMGARQAAIRLAEKTLKQALRFDLTEIVVQASQVLRFHYGTRVGNLKKMQEYSQLHRKYAQAWQSESLAEEYYTLLVADYINERAAKADACRQALAYYENLEEAMAEFQTYRLLFLGHLIRIIAYRSANDYRMTVKSCEEAVRAFEAKDYEVKTPIYTFLHQQILAHIQLKQFEKAERTSCKAAQLIPAGTVNWFVNMEVLLILSLHTRQYQRAYEVYREAVSHRGFQKLREVDKEQWRINEAYIHFLLEIGKASEPEGPFRKFRLGKFLNEVPVFSRDKQGLNVPILIIQTLFLIVKKRYKEAIDRIDAINKYRVRYLYKDKALKRSNYFVKMLLQIPQSGFHKAGVLRRSEKYYQQLKAIPLEVANQTHGIEIIPYEDLWEFALESLDTKFYKRR
;
A
#
# COMPACT_ATOMS: atom_id res chain seq x y z
N MET A 1 1.48 -25.36 4.17
CA MET A 1 1.13 -24.67 5.42
C MET A 1 0.56 -23.24 5.25
N LYS A 2 1.13 -22.38 4.37
CA LYS A 2 0.76 -20.96 4.23
C LYS A 2 -0.75 -20.64 4.19
N THR A 3 -1.50 -21.28 3.30
CA THR A 3 -2.96 -21.07 3.16
C THR A 3 -3.75 -21.46 4.41
N LEU A 4 -3.28 -22.45 5.17
CA LEU A 4 -3.93 -22.84 6.43
C LEU A 4 -3.68 -21.80 7.52
N LEU A 5 -2.48 -21.24 7.59
CA LEU A 5 -2.16 -20.15 8.52
C LEU A 5 -3.02 -18.90 8.26
N GLU A 6 -3.30 -18.59 6.99
CA GLU A 6 -4.21 -17.49 6.62
C GLU A 6 -5.64 -17.74 7.12
N LEU A 7 -6.19 -18.94 6.89
CA LEU A 7 -7.54 -19.30 7.38
C LEU A 7 -7.64 -19.23 8.91
N VAL A 8 -6.62 -19.72 9.62
CA VAL A 8 -6.58 -19.68 11.10
C VAL A 8 -6.52 -18.24 11.63
N ARG A 9 -5.83 -17.32 10.94
CA ARG A 9 -5.80 -15.89 11.31
C ARG A 9 -7.16 -15.22 11.16
N ILE A 10 -7.96 -15.62 10.18
CA ILE A 10 -9.30 -15.07 9.96
C ILE A 10 -10.29 -15.62 10.98
N ILE A 11 -10.23 -16.94 11.22
CA ILE A 11 -11.13 -17.67 12.12
C ILE A 11 -10.43 -17.85 13.46
N THR A 12 -10.27 -16.73 14.18
CA THR A 12 -9.66 -16.71 15.51
C THR A 12 -10.54 -17.43 16.54
N LYS A 13 -9.95 -17.83 17.68
CA LYS A 13 -10.66 -18.50 18.79
C LYS A 13 -11.96 -17.79 19.19
N ASN A 14 -11.97 -16.47 19.22
CA ASN A 14 -13.16 -15.68 19.58
C ASN A 14 -14.27 -15.80 18.53
N LYS A 15 -13.91 -15.88 17.24
CA LYS A 15 -14.86 -16.06 16.14
C LYS A 15 -15.32 -17.52 15.99
N ALA A 16 -14.51 -18.48 16.42
CA ALA A 16 -14.82 -19.91 16.39
C ALA A 16 -15.74 -20.36 17.54
N ARG A 17 -15.67 -19.70 18.71
CA ARG A 17 -16.49 -20.02 19.90
C ARG A 17 -18.00 -19.89 19.67
N HIS A 18 -18.43 -19.01 18.77
CA HIS A 18 -19.85 -18.79 18.46
C HIS A 18 -20.37 -19.66 17.31
N ILE A 19 -19.55 -20.55 16.74
CA ILE A 19 -19.96 -21.45 15.67
C ILE A 19 -20.39 -22.79 16.30
N GLU A 20 -21.59 -22.82 16.87
CA GLU A 20 -22.19 -24.01 17.52
C GLU A 20 -22.23 -25.23 16.59
N VAL A 21 -22.31 -25.01 15.27
CA VAL A 21 -22.47 -26.05 14.24
C VAL A 21 -21.25 -26.97 14.07
N LEU A 22 -20.10 -26.69 14.72
CA LEU A 22 -18.85 -27.41 14.44
C LEU A 22 -18.43 -28.47 15.46
N GLY A 23 -19.16 -28.70 16.55
CA GLY A 23 -18.64 -29.55 17.63
C GLY A 23 -17.29 -29.06 18.21
N MET A 24 -16.97 -27.78 17.97
CA MET A 24 -15.84 -27.04 18.56
C MET A 24 -16.19 -26.50 19.96
N ALA A 25 -17.48 -26.52 20.33
CA ALA A 25 -17.97 -26.15 21.66
C ALA A 25 -17.86 -27.31 22.67
N SER A 26 -17.85 -28.56 22.20
CA SER A 26 -17.53 -29.72 23.03
C SER A 26 -16.00 -29.82 23.17
N ASN A 27 -15.52 -29.97 24.41
CA ASN A 27 -14.14 -30.29 24.83
C ASN A 27 -13.61 -31.62 24.20
N ASN A 28 -13.65 -31.76 22.88
CA ASN A 28 -13.15 -32.93 22.20
C ASN A 28 -11.67 -32.73 21.91
N ASP A 29 -10.84 -33.34 22.75
CA ASP A 29 -9.40 -33.56 22.59
C ASP A 29 -9.12 -34.29 21.27
N THR A 30 -9.11 -33.52 20.18
CA THR A 30 -8.89 -34.04 18.83
C THR A 30 -7.60 -33.44 18.29
N LYS A 31 -6.84 -34.26 17.56
CA LYS A 31 -5.63 -33.81 16.86
C LYS A 31 -5.87 -32.61 15.93
N ALA A 32 -7.11 -32.44 15.44
CA ALA A 32 -7.51 -31.28 14.63
C ALA A 32 -7.55 -29.99 15.44
N MET A 33 -8.07 -30.04 16.67
CA MET A 33 -8.07 -28.91 17.60
C MET A 33 -6.65 -28.60 18.08
N HIS A 34 -5.84 -29.61 18.37
CA HIS A 34 -4.42 -29.41 18.70
C HIS A 34 -3.64 -28.74 17.58
N LEU A 35 -3.87 -29.15 16.33
CA LEU A 35 -3.27 -28.49 15.17
C LEU A 35 -3.74 -27.03 15.08
N TYR A 36 -5.05 -26.78 15.21
CA TYR A 36 -5.61 -25.43 15.17
C TYR A 36 -5.05 -24.52 16.27
N ASP A 37 -4.95 -25.03 17.50
CA ASP A 37 -4.43 -24.31 18.65
C ASP A 37 -2.93 -24.02 18.52
N ALA A 38 -2.15 -24.99 18.04
CA ALA A 38 -0.73 -24.81 17.77
C ALA A 38 -0.49 -23.76 16.69
N LEU A 39 -1.34 -23.72 15.65
CA LEU A 39 -1.29 -22.71 14.58
C LEU A 39 -1.72 -21.32 15.09
N CYS A 40 -2.78 -21.24 15.90
CA CYS A 40 -3.22 -19.98 16.53
C CYS A 40 -2.14 -19.39 17.43
N ALA A 41 -1.47 -20.23 18.23
CA ALA A 41 -0.40 -19.83 19.13
C ALA A 41 0.94 -19.57 18.41
N GLY A 42 1.02 -19.82 17.10
CA GLY A 42 2.25 -19.66 16.32
C GLY A 42 3.36 -20.65 16.68
N LYS A 43 3.03 -21.75 17.37
CA LYS A 43 3.96 -22.82 17.76
C LYS A 43 4.42 -23.65 16.56
N VAL A 44 3.65 -23.63 15.47
CA VAL A 44 3.89 -24.39 14.25
C VAL A 44 3.73 -23.47 13.04
N LYS A 45 4.71 -23.50 12.13
CA LYS A 45 4.76 -22.70 10.89
C LYS A 45 5.03 -23.53 9.65
N THR A 46 5.58 -24.74 9.80
CA THR A 46 5.88 -25.66 8.70
C THR A 46 5.07 -26.95 8.80
N ASP A 47 4.99 -27.69 7.69
CA ASP A 47 4.30 -28.97 7.67
C ASP A 47 5.08 -30.04 8.47
N GLU A 48 6.40 -29.91 8.53
CA GLU A 48 7.32 -30.76 9.31
C GLU A 48 7.16 -30.52 10.82
N GLU A 49 7.12 -29.26 11.26
CA GLU A 49 6.87 -28.89 12.66
C GLU A 49 5.51 -29.40 13.14
N ALA A 50 4.49 -29.29 12.28
CA ALA A 50 3.13 -29.76 12.58
C ALA A 50 3.08 -31.29 12.76
N LEU A 51 3.77 -32.01 11.87
CA LEU A 51 3.85 -33.47 11.91
C LEU A 51 4.58 -33.94 13.17
N GLN A 52 5.71 -33.30 13.49
CA GLN A 52 6.48 -33.63 14.69
C GLN A 52 5.67 -33.34 15.96
N HIS A 53 4.98 -32.19 16.02
CA HIS A 53 4.17 -31.79 17.17
C HIS A 53 2.99 -32.73 17.44
N LEU A 54 2.37 -33.30 16.40
CA LEU A 54 1.14 -34.09 16.53
C LEU A 54 1.34 -35.62 16.53
N TYR A 55 2.40 -36.11 15.88
CA TYR A 55 2.61 -37.54 15.64
C TYR A 55 4.01 -38.05 16.03
N GLY A 56 4.96 -37.17 16.37
CA GLY A 56 6.31 -37.51 16.83
C GLY A 56 7.21 -38.26 15.84
N SER A 57 6.69 -38.66 14.66
CA SER A 57 7.43 -39.45 13.66
C SER A 57 6.96 -39.16 12.23
N ALA A 58 7.91 -39.24 11.29
CA ALA A 58 7.66 -39.01 9.86
C ALA A 58 6.78 -40.09 9.19
N ARG A 59 6.62 -41.27 9.81
CA ARG A 59 5.83 -42.40 9.28
C ARG A 59 4.33 -42.10 9.16
N ASN A 60 3.84 -41.05 9.83
CA ASN A 60 2.43 -40.67 9.85
C ASN A 60 2.06 -39.53 8.88
N TYR A 61 2.89 -39.28 7.85
CA TYR A 61 2.68 -38.18 6.90
C TYR A 61 1.30 -38.22 6.20
N SER A 62 0.84 -39.42 5.81
CA SER A 62 -0.48 -39.59 5.18
C SER A 62 -1.63 -39.17 6.11
N SER A 63 -1.59 -39.61 7.36
CA SER A 63 -2.57 -39.25 8.40
C SER A 63 -2.58 -37.73 8.67
N TYR A 64 -1.41 -37.11 8.73
CA TYR A 64 -1.29 -35.66 8.85
C TYR A 64 -1.86 -34.91 7.64
N ARG A 65 -1.60 -35.38 6.42
CA ARG A 65 -2.15 -34.78 5.19
C ARG A 65 -3.68 -34.79 5.19
N ASN A 66 -4.30 -35.90 5.62
CA ASN A 66 -5.75 -36.02 5.75
C ASN A 66 -6.30 -35.10 6.86
N LEU A 67 -5.62 -35.04 8.01
CA LEU A 67 -5.97 -34.14 9.11
C LEU A 67 -5.95 -32.66 8.65
N LYS A 68 -4.89 -32.25 7.97
CA LYS A 68 -4.72 -30.91 7.41
C LYS A 68 -5.81 -30.57 6.40
N ALA A 69 -6.13 -31.49 5.49
CA ALA A 69 -7.19 -31.31 4.51
C ALA A 69 -8.57 -31.17 5.17
N SER A 70 -8.85 -32.02 6.17
CA SER A 70 -10.09 -31.97 6.97
C SER A 70 -10.21 -30.66 7.74
N LEU A 71 -9.15 -30.22 8.42
CA LEU A 71 -9.12 -28.94 9.13
C LEU A 71 -9.34 -27.77 8.17
N LYS A 72 -8.67 -27.76 7.01
CA LYS A 72 -8.87 -26.74 5.98
C LYS A 72 -10.34 -26.67 5.52
N LYS A 73 -10.95 -27.82 5.23
CA LYS A 73 -12.36 -27.91 4.82
C LYS A 73 -13.29 -27.39 5.92
N ARG A 74 -13.05 -27.76 7.17
CA ARG A 74 -13.83 -27.27 8.33
C ARG A 74 -13.74 -25.75 8.44
N LEU A 75 -12.54 -25.18 8.41
CA LEU A 75 -12.33 -23.74 8.48
C LEU A 75 -13.04 -23.00 7.33
N ILE A 76 -13.00 -23.51 6.09
CA ILE A 76 -13.71 -22.90 4.96
C ILE A 76 -15.23 -22.87 5.24
N ASN A 77 -15.80 -23.99 5.72
CA ASN A 77 -17.23 -24.05 6.05
C ASN A 77 -17.61 -23.08 7.17
N SER A 78 -16.70 -22.85 8.12
CA SER A 78 -16.88 -21.93 9.25
C SER A 78 -17.00 -20.46 8.82
N VAL A 79 -16.47 -20.07 7.65
CA VAL A 79 -16.46 -18.67 7.20
C VAL A 79 -17.87 -18.06 7.14
N LEU A 80 -18.89 -18.86 6.77
CA LEU A 80 -20.27 -18.40 6.67
C LEU A 80 -20.94 -18.13 8.03
N PHE A 81 -20.35 -18.60 9.12
CA PHE A 81 -20.88 -18.50 10.48
C PHE A 81 -20.15 -17.48 11.36
N ILE A 82 -19.23 -16.69 10.78
CA ILE A 82 -18.51 -15.66 11.53
C ILE A 82 -19.52 -14.65 12.09
N ASN A 83 -19.52 -14.47 13.42
CA ASN A 83 -20.31 -13.43 14.06
C ASN A 83 -19.72 -12.06 13.68
N LEU A 84 -20.55 -11.22 13.04
CA LEU A 84 -20.19 -9.87 12.61
C LEU A 84 -20.47 -8.82 13.69
N ALA A 85 -21.21 -9.16 14.76
CA ALA A 85 -21.60 -8.22 15.81
C ALA A 85 -20.41 -7.72 16.64
N ASP A 86 -19.44 -8.60 16.95
CA ASP A 86 -18.26 -8.27 17.78
C ASP A 86 -17.07 -7.76 16.96
N SER A 87 -17.30 -7.39 15.70
CA SER A 87 -16.24 -7.03 14.77
C SER A 87 -16.12 -5.52 14.62
N SER A 88 -14.88 -5.00 14.58
CA SER A 88 -14.56 -3.60 14.31
C SER A 88 -14.84 -3.19 12.85
N LEU A 89 -15.78 -3.85 12.19
CA LEU A 89 -16.14 -3.62 10.79
C LEU A 89 -16.97 -2.34 10.68
N ASN A 90 -16.85 -1.64 9.56
CA ASN A 90 -17.73 -0.52 9.23
C ASN A 90 -19.08 -1.02 8.67
N GLU A 91 -20.02 -0.09 8.43
CA GLU A 91 -21.36 -0.43 7.96
C GLU A 91 -21.34 -1.12 6.58
N GLN A 92 -20.51 -0.62 5.66
CA GLN A 92 -20.34 -1.16 4.31
C GLN A 92 -19.78 -2.60 4.34
N GLU A 93 -18.75 -2.85 5.15
CA GLU A 93 -18.15 -4.18 5.31
C GLU A 93 -19.16 -5.16 5.91
N ARG A 94 -19.92 -4.76 6.93
CA ARG A 94 -21.00 -5.59 7.49
C ARG A 94 -22.06 -5.92 6.43
N ALA A 95 -22.42 -4.95 5.60
CA ALA A 95 -23.38 -5.15 4.52
C ALA A 95 -22.85 -6.11 3.45
N PHE A 96 -21.58 -5.96 3.06
CA PHE A 96 -20.91 -6.89 2.15
C PHE A 96 -21.03 -8.34 2.64
N TYR A 97 -20.62 -8.63 3.88
CA TYR A 97 -20.68 -9.99 4.42
C TYR A 97 -22.13 -10.50 4.56
N THR A 98 -23.03 -9.66 5.07
CA THR A 98 -24.44 -10.05 5.30
C THR A 98 -25.13 -10.38 3.98
N CYS A 99 -24.98 -9.53 2.95
CA CYS A 99 -25.62 -9.75 1.66
C CYS A 99 -25.10 -11.01 0.96
N HIS A 100 -23.79 -11.28 1.00
CA HIS A 100 -23.25 -12.51 0.40
C HIS A 100 -23.71 -13.77 1.12
N LYS A 101 -23.76 -13.74 2.46
CA LYS A 101 -24.27 -14.84 3.27
C LYS A 101 -25.75 -15.11 2.99
N ASP A 102 -26.56 -14.05 3.04
CA ASP A 102 -28.00 -14.15 2.80
C ASP A 102 -28.28 -14.61 1.37
N TRP A 103 -27.50 -14.12 0.39
CA TRP A 103 -27.64 -14.55 -1.00
C TRP A 103 -27.29 -16.03 -1.20
N ALA A 104 -26.22 -16.53 -0.59
CA ALA A 104 -25.91 -17.95 -0.60
C ALA A 104 -27.07 -18.78 -0.01
N ALA A 105 -27.66 -18.32 1.10
CA ALA A 105 -28.82 -18.96 1.70
C ALA A 105 -30.06 -18.93 0.77
N VAL A 106 -30.34 -17.82 0.09
CA VAL A 106 -31.41 -17.71 -0.92
C VAL A 106 -31.26 -18.80 -1.98
N ARG A 107 -30.05 -18.95 -2.54
CA ARG A 107 -29.78 -19.93 -3.60
C ARG A 107 -30.01 -21.37 -3.13
N VAL A 108 -29.58 -21.69 -1.92
CA VAL A 108 -29.78 -23.02 -1.31
C VAL A 108 -31.27 -23.26 -1.03
N LEU A 109 -31.96 -22.32 -0.39
CA LEU A 109 -33.39 -22.45 -0.06
C LEU A 109 -34.26 -22.61 -1.31
N LEU A 110 -33.97 -21.89 -2.39
CA LEU A 110 -34.67 -22.06 -3.67
C LEU A 110 -34.50 -23.46 -4.25
N ARG A 111 -33.30 -24.05 -4.14
CA ARG A 111 -33.03 -25.41 -4.60
C ARG A 111 -33.66 -26.47 -3.70
N MET A 112 -33.77 -26.21 -2.40
CA MET A 112 -34.44 -27.09 -1.43
C MET A 112 -35.97 -26.97 -1.45
N GLY A 113 -36.56 -26.10 -2.27
CA GLY A 113 -38.00 -25.91 -2.38
C GLY A 113 -38.62 -24.97 -1.34
N ALA A 114 -37.83 -24.43 -0.40
CA ALA A 114 -38.26 -23.45 0.62
C ALA A 114 -38.42 -22.03 0.03
N ARG A 115 -39.24 -21.90 -1.03
CA ARG A 115 -39.29 -20.71 -1.88
C ARG A 115 -39.79 -19.48 -1.15
N GLN A 116 -40.84 -19.57 -0.33
CA GLN A 116 -41.39 -18.40 0.37
C GLN A 116 -40.36 -17.74 1.29
N ALA A 117 -39.60 -18.55 2.04
CA ALA A 117 -38.49 -18.08 2.86
C ALA A 117 -37.39 -17.44 2.00
N ALA A 118 -37.02 -18.08 0.89
CA ALA A 118 -36.00 -17.58 -0.01
C ALA A 118 -36.37 -16.24 -0.64
N ILE A 119 -37.62 -16.04 -1.05
CA ILE A 119 -38.08 -14.79 -1.68
C ILE A 119 -38.09 -13.65 -0.67
N ARG A 120 -38.60 -13.87 0.55
CA ARG A 120 -38.55 -12.85 1.62
C ARG A 120 -37.11 -12.44 1.93
N LEU A 121 -36.20 -13.42 2.00
CA LEU A 121 -34.78 -13.15 2.21
C LEU A 121 -34.19 -12.37 1.02
N ALA A 122 -34.48 -12.77 -0.22
CA ALA A 122 -34.00 -12.10 -1.43
C ALA A 122 -34.45 -10.63 -1.52
N GLU A 123 -35.69 -10.31 -1.16
CA GLU A 123 -36.18 -8.92 -1.13
C GLU A 123 -35.43 -8.08 -0.09
N LYS A 124 -35.20 -8.63 1.11
CA LYS A 124 -34.41 -7.98 2.15
C LYS A 124 -32.97 -7.75 1.70
N THR A 125 -32.33 -8.78 1.14
CA THR A 125 -30.95 -8.73 0.64
C THR A 125 -30.82 -7.73 -0.49
N LEU A 126 -31.78 -7.68 -1.43
CA LEU A 126 -31.79 -6.72 -2.53
C LEU A 126 -31.83 -5.27 -2.02
N LYS A 127 -32.69 -4.97 -1.04
CA LYS A 127 -32.76 -3.61 -0.44
C LYS A 127 -31.41 -3.17 0.14
N GLN A 128 -30.73 -4.07 0.83
CA GLN A 128 -29.41 -3.77 1.40
C GLN A 128 -28.33 -3.68 0.31
N ALA A 129 -28.36 -4.56 -0.69
CA ALA A 129 -27.44 -4.54 -1.82
C ALA A 129 -27.54 -3.24 -2.64
N LEU A 130 -28.75 -2.71 -2.83
CA LEU A 130 -28.96 -1.42 -3.50
C LEU A 130 -28.35 -0.26 -2.73
N ARG A 131 -28.49 -0.22 -1.40
CA ARG A 131 -27.95 0.87 -0.57
C ARG A 131 -26.42 0.93 -0.61
N PHE A 132 -25.75 -0.23 -0.63
CA PHE A 132 -24.27 -0.30 -0.57
C PHE A 132 -23.61 -0.60 -1.92
N ASP A 133 -24.32 -0.39 -3.04
CA ASP A 133 -23.81 -0.61 -4.40
C ASP A 133 -23.21 -2.01 -4.62
N LEU A 134 -23.83 -3.06 -4.07
CA LEU A 134 -23.43 -4.46 -4.30
C LEU A 134 -24.05 -4.96 -5.61
N THR A 135 -23.61 -4.37 -6.73
CA THR A 135 -24.17 -4.49 -8.07
C THR A 135 -24.39 -5.94 -8.52
N GLU A 136 -23.42 -6.83 -8.28
CA GLU A 136 -23.54 -8.26 -8.59
C GLU A 136 -24.77 -8.89 -7.90
N ILE A 137 -24.94 -8.65 -6.60
CA ILE A 137 -26.07 -9.19 -5.82
C ILE A 137 -27.39 -8.57 -6.30
N VAL A 138 -27.40 -7.29 -6.66
CA VAL A 138 -28.58 -6.62 -7.23
C VAL A 138 -29.02 -7.30 -8.53
N VAL A 139 -28.09 -7.57 -9.45
CA VAL A 139 -28.37 -8.26 -10.72
C VAL A 139 -28.95 -9.65 -10.46
N GLN A 140 -28.34 -10.41 -9.56
CA GLN A 140 -28.74 -11.80 -9.30
C GLN A 140 -30.08 -11.88 -8.54
N ALA A 141 -30.30 -11.02 -7.54
CA ALA A 141 -31.53 -11.00 -6.76
C ALA A 141 -32.72 -10.48 -7.58
N SER A 142 -32.53 -9.42 -8.36
CA SER A 142 -33.58 -8.91 -9.27
C SER A 142 -34.00 -9.95 -10.32
N GLN A 143 -33.07 -10.75 -10.84
CA GLN A 143 -33.38 -11.85 -11.74
C GLN A 143 -34.29 -12.92 -11.09
N VAL A 144 -33.95 -13.33 -9.86
CA VAL A 144 -34.73 -14.32 -9.09
C VAL A 144 -36.13 -13.79 -8.79
N LEU A 145 -36.23 -12.54 -8.34
CA LEU A 145 -37.50 -11.92 -7.96
C LEU A 145 -38.40 -11.70 -9.19
N ARG A 146 -37.85 -11.19 -10.30
CA ARG A 146 -38.55 -11.10 -11.59
C ARG A 146 -39.14 -12.45 -12.00
N PHE A 147 -38.33 -13.50 -11.97
CA PHE A 147 -38.80 -14.83 -12.36
C PHE A 147 -39.90 -15.36 -11.44
N HIS A 148 -39.76 -15.16 -10.12
CA HIS A 148 -40.76 -15.58 -9.15
C HIS A 148 -42.10 -14.88 -9.35
N TYR A 149 -42.09 -13.54 -9.42
CA TYR A 149 -43.32 -12.76 -9.56
C TYR A 149 -43.99 -12.95 -10.92
N GLY A 150 -43.23 -13.18 -11.99
CA GLY A 150 -43.77 -13.45 -13.32
C GLY A 150 -44.34 -14.86 -13.48
N THR A 151 -43.67 -15.89 -12.99
CA THR A 151 -44.03 -17.30 -13.31
C THR A 151 -44.81 -18.02 -12.22
N ARG A 152 -44.80 -17.53 -10.98
CA ARG A 152 -45.43 -18.23 -9.83
C ARG A 152 -46.55 -17.45 -9.18
N VAL A 153 -46.35 -16.15 -8.97
CA VAL A 153 -47.37 -15.29 -8.34
C VAL A 153 -48.29 -14.65 -9.38
N GLY A 154 -47.79 -14.38 -10.59
CA GLY A 154 -48.53 -13.64 -11.61
C GLY A 154 -48.63 -12.13 -11.35
N ASN A 155 -47.78 -11.58 -10.47
CA ASN A 155 -47.77 -10.14 -10.19
C ASN A 155 -46.95 -9.40 -11.26
N LEU A 156 -47.63 -8.95 -12.32
CA LEU A 156 -47.01 -8.29 -13.47
C LEU A 156 -46.31 -6.98 -13.08
N LYS A 157 -46.87 -6.20 -12.15
CA LYS A 157 -46.27 -4.94 -11.69
C LYS A 157 -44.89 -5.18 -11.07
N LYS A 158 -44.82 -6.06 -10.06
CA LYS A 158 -43.53 -6.44 -9.44
C LYS A 158 -42.56 -7.08 -10.42
N MET A 159 -43.07 -7.90 -11.35
CA MET A 159 -42.24 -8.50 -12.40
C MET A 159 -41.58 -7.41 -13.26
N GLN A 160 -42.35 -6.40 -13.69
CA GLN A 160 -41.84 -5.28 -14.49
C GLN A 160 -40.84 -4.43 -13.71
N GLU A 161 -41.14 -4.10 -12.46
CA GLU A 161 -40.25 -3.36 -11.55
C GLU A 161 -38.87 -4.06 -11.45
N TYR A 162 -38.85 -5.36 -11.14
CA TYR A 162 -37.59 -6.12 -11.06
C TYR A 162 -36.93 -6.33 -12.43
N SER A 163 -37.68 -6.32 -13.52
CA SER A 163 -37.13 -6.39 -14.87
C SER A 163 -36.38 -5.13 -15.27
N GLN A 164 -36.94 -3.96 -14.97
CA GLN A 164 -36.27 -2.68 -15.17
C GLN A 164 -35.02 -2.57 -14.30
N LEU A 165 -35.13 -2.95 -13.02
CA LEU A 165 -34.00 -2.97 -12.10
C LEU A 165 -32.87 -3.89 -12.58
N HIS A 166 -33.21 -5.11 -13.01
CA HIS A 166 -32.23 -6.07 -13.52
C HIS A 166 -31.50 -5.53 -14.76
N ARG A 167 -32.23 -4.94 -15.73
CA ARG A 167 -31.62 -4.38 -16.94
C ARG A 167 -30.63 -3.26 -16.61
N LYS A 168 -31.06 -2.29 -15.78
CA LYS A 168 -30.22 -1.17 -15.35
C LYS A 168 -28.93 -1.65 -14.69
N TYR A 169 -29.05 -2.52 -13.68
CA TYR A 169 -27.87 -2.96 -12.92
C TYR A 169 -27.02 -4.00 -13.67
N ALA A 170 -27.57 -4.71 -14.67
CA ALA A 170 -26.77 -5.57 -15.55
C ALA A 170 -25.82 -4.74 -16.41
N GLN A 171 -26.27 -3.59 -16.93
CA GLN A 171 -25.41 -2.63 -17.63
C GLN A 171 -24.36 -2.04 -16.68
N ALA A 172 -24.76 -1.60 -15.49
CA ALA A 172 -23.83 -1.11 -14.47
C ALA A 172 -22.74 -2.15 -14.13
N TRP A 173 -23.12 -3.42 -13.95
CA TRP A 173 -22.19 -4.50 -13.65
C TRP A 173 -21.22 -4.79 -14.81
N GLN A 174 -21.70 -4.69 -16.05
CA GLN A 174 -20.83 -4.80 -17.23
C GLN A 174 -19.80 -3.66 -17.27
N SER A 175 -20.23 -2.42 -16.99
CA SER A 175 -19.32 -1.27 -16.90
C SER A 175 -18.30 -1.41 -15.76
N GLU A 176 -18.72 -1.92 -14.60
CA GLU A 176 -17.80 -2.24 -13.49
C GLU A 176 -16.75 -3.29 -13.88
N SER A 177 -17.17 -4.35 -14.58
CA SER A 177 -16.28 -5.41 -15.05
C SER A 177 -15.28 -4.87 -16.07
N LEU A 178 -15.72 -3.98 -16.98
CA LEU A 178 -14.86 -3.34 -17.95
C LEU A 178 -13.83 -2.41 -17.29
N ALA A 179 -14.26 -1.62 -16.30
CA ALA A 179 -13.36 -0.76 -15.52
C ALA A 179 -12.30 -1.58 -14.76
N GLU A 180 -12.65 -2.75 -14.24
CA GLU A 180 -11.71 -3.67 -13.60
C GLU A 180 -10.69 -4.24 -14.58
N GLU A 181 -11.14 -4.63 -15.77
CA GLU A 181 -10.25 -5.10 -16.84
C GLU A 181 -9.23 -4.02 -17.21
N TYR A 182 -9.69 -2.80 -17.51
CA TYR A 182 -8.83 -1.66 -17.86
C TYR A 182 -7.83 -1.33 -16.76
N TYR A 183 -8.28 -1.26 -15.51
CA TYR A 183 -7.39 -1.00 -14.39
C TYR A 183 -6.35 -2.13 -14.22
N THR A 184 -6.77 -3.39 -14.36
CA THR A 184 -5.88 -4.55 -14.26
C THR A 184 -4.81 -4.52 -15.34
N LEU A 185 -5.18 -4.22 -16.59
CA LEU A 185 -4.24 -4.08 -17.71
C LEU A 185 -3.20 -2.98 -17.45
N LEU A 186 -3.64 -1.82 -16.96
CA LEU A 186 -2.74 -0.72 -16.64
C LEU A 186 -1.76 -1.09 -15.51
N VAL A 187 -2.23 -1.75 -14.45
CA VAL A 187 -1.39 -2.08 -13.28
C VAL A 187 -0.47 -3.27 -13.55
N ALA A 188 -0.90 -4.27 -14.31
CA ALA A 188 -0.11 -5.47 -14.61
C ALA A 188 1.24 -5.12 -15.27
N ASP A 189 1.24 -4.11 -16.14
CA ASP A 189 2.44 -3.62 -16.81
C ASP A 189 3.50 -3.07 -15.82
N TYR A 190 3.07 -2.39 -14.74
CA TYR A 190 3.97 -1.87 -13.71
C TYR A 190 4.53 -2.92 -12.75
N ILE A 191 3.86 -4.08 -12.63
CA ILE A 191 4.34 -5.18 -11.75
C ILE A 191 5.60 -5.83 -12.35
N ASN A 192 5.67 -5.93 -13.68
CA ASN A 192 6.75 -6.63 -14.37
C ASN A 192 7.85 -5.68 -14.88
N GLU A 193 7.52 -4.45 -15.26
CA GLU A 193 8.49 -3.46 -15.77
C GLU A 193 8.30 -2.10 -15.06
N ARG A 194 9.26 -1.71 -14.21
CA ARG A 194 9.24 -0.41 -13.50
C ARG A 194 9.57 0.80 -14.40
N ALA A 195 9.75 0.61 -15.69
CA ALA A 195 10.08 1.67 -16.63
C ALA A 195 8.79 2.33 -17.15
N ALA A 196 8.74 3.66 -17.13
CA ALA A 196 7.64 4.42 -17.71
C ALA A 196 7.54 4.12 -19.22
N LYS A 197 6.46 3.45 -19.65
CA LYS A 197 6.15 3.28 -21.07
C LYS A 197 5.55 4.59 -21.61
N ALA A 198 6.03 5.01 -22.77
CA ALA A 198 5.61 6.26 -23.41
C ALA A 198 4.10 6.30 -23.76
N ASP A 199 3.44 5.14 -23.87
CA ASP A 199 2.03 5.04 -24.27
C ASP A 199 1.03 4.84 -23.10
N ALA A 200 1.50 4.70 -21.85
CA ALA A 200 0.62 4.42 -20.70
C ALA A 200 -0.42 5.54 -20.46
N CYS A 201 -0.02 6.80 -20.67
CA CYS A 201 -0.94 7.94 -20.59
C CYS A 201 -2.07 7.85 -21.63
N ARG A 202 -1.73 7.61 -22.90
CA ARG A 202 -2.70 7.55 -24.00
C ARG A 202 -3.70 6.42 -23.79
N GLN A 203 -3.22 5.25 -23.38
CA GLN A 203 -4.05 4.09 -23.10
C GLN A 203 -5.01 4.35 -21.92
N ALA A 204 -4.51 4.91 -20.82
CA ALA A 204 -5.32 5.22 -19.65
C ALA A 204 -6.39 6.30 -19.93
N LEU A 205 -6.08 7.31 -20.75
CA LEU A 205 -7.08 8.30 -21.19
C LEU A 205 -8.19 7.65 -22.02
N ALA A 206 -7.83 6.83 -23.02
CA ALA A 206 -8.81 6.13 -23.84
C ALA A 206 -9.73 5.21 -23.01
N TYR A 207 -9.17 4.53 -22.01
CA TYR A 207 -9.96 3.72 -21.08
C TYR A 207 -10.90 4.55 -20.21
N TYR A 208 -10.47 5.72 -19.75
CA TYR A 208 -11.33 6.62 -18.98
C TYR A 208 -12.46 7.20 -19.85
N GLU A 209 -12.17 7.64 -21.08
CA GLU A 209 -13.16 8.17 -22.02
C GLU A 209 -14.28 7.15 -22.30
N ASN A 210 -13.92 5.87 -22.47
CA ASN A 210 -14.88 4.78 -22.64
C ASN A 210 -15.78 4.54 -21.42
N LEU A 211 -15.39 4.99 -20.22
CA LEU A 211 -16.13 4.78 -18.97
C LEU A 211 -16.90 6.03 -18.50
N GLU A 212 -16.62 7.21 -19.07
CA GLU A 212 -17.11 8.49 -18.54
C GLU A 212 -18.63 8.58 -18.53
N GLU A 213 -19.29 8.18 -19.63
CA GLU A 213 -20.75 8.14 -19.73
C GLU A 213 -21.36 7.17 -18.70
N ALA A 214 -20.79 5.97 -18.57
CA ALA A 214 -21.27 4.96 -17.62
C ALA A 214 -21.07 5.41 -16.16
N MET A 215 -19.96 6.09 -15.86
CA MET A 215 -19.72 6.68 -14.54
C MET A 215 -20.80 7.71 -14.22
N ALA A 216 -21.12 8.61 -15.17
CA ALA A 216 -22.17 9.61 -15.01
C ALA A 216 -23.55 8.97 -14.78
N GLU A 217 -23.88 7.89 -15.49
CA GLU A 217 -25.19 7.23 -15.42
C GLU A 217 -25.40 6.40 -14.14
N PHE A 218 -24.45 5.50 -13.81
CA PHE A 218 -24.68 4.48 -12.79
C PHE A 218 -24.18 4.85 -11.41
N GLN A 219 -23.12 5.68 -11.30
CA GLN A 219 -22.55 6.16 -10.04
C GLN A 219 -22.30 5.04 -9.00
N THR A 220 -22.07 3.79 -9.40
CA THR A 220 -21.87 2.68 -8.46
C THR A 220 -20.47 2.75 -7.84
N TYR A 221 -20.35 2.25 -6.60
CA TYR A 221 -19.09 2.30 -5.83
C TYR A 221 -17.87 1.81 -6.62
N ARG A 222 -17.96 0.63 -7.24
CA ARG A 222 -16.81 -0.01 -7.91
C ARG A 222 -16.44 0.72 -9.21
N LEU A 223 -17.44 1.15 -9.97
CA LEU A 223 -17.23 1.88 -11.22
C LEU A 223 -16.56 3.23 -10.97
N LEU A 224 -17.07 4.00 -10.01
CA LEU A 224 -16.47 5.28 -9.63
C LEU A 224 -15.04 5.10 -9.13
N PHE A 225 -14.81 4.09 -8.27
CA PHE A 225 -13.49 3.85 -7.69
C PHE A 225 -12.45 3.56 -8.77
N LEU A 226 -12.75 2.62 -9.66
CA LEU A 226 -11.81 2.20 -10.71
C LEU A 226 -11.67 3.26 -11.81
N GLY A 227 -12.77 3.89 -12.25
CA GLY A 227 -12.74 4.93 -13.27
C GLY A 227 -11.89 6.13 -12.86
N HIS A 228 -12.04 6.62 -11.62
CA HIS A 228 -11.20 7.71 -11.11
C HIS A 228 -9.72 7.29 -10.94
N LEU A 229 -9.44 6.05 -10.55
CA LEU A 229 -8.07 5.53 -10.48
C LEU A 229 -7.40 5.50 -11.87
N ILE A 230 -8.12 5.04 -12.89
CA ILE A 230 -7.66 5.04 -14.29
C ILE A 230 -7.33 6.48 -14.74
N ARG A 231 -8.23 7.43 -14.47
CA ARG A 231 -8.00 8.86 -14.79
C ARG A 231 -6.76 9.42 -14.10
N ILE A 232 -6.54 9.07 -12.82
CA ILE A 232 -5.36 9.48 -12.07
C ILE A 232 -4.09 8.86 -12.69
N ILE A 233 -4.11 7.58 -13.08
CA ILE A 233 -2.99 6.93 -13.76
C ILE A 233 -2.65 7.68 -15.05
N ALA A 234 -3.67 8.09 -15.82
CA ALA A 234 -3.48 8.85 -17.05
C ALA A 234 -2.69 10.15 -16.83
N TYR A 235 -3.18 11.03 -15.94
CA TYR A 235 -2.54 12.32 -15.68
C TYR A 235 -1.18 12.18 -14.99
N ARG A 236 -1.03 11.22 -14.06
CA ARG A 236 0.27 10.95 -13.42
C ARG A 236 1.30 10.47 -14.42
N SER A 237 0.91 9.63 -15.38
CA SER A 237 1.82 9.16 -16.44
C SER A 237 2.26 10.29 -17.37
N ALA A 238 1.46 11.36 -17.50
CA ALA A 238 1.80 12.59 -18.20
C ALA A 238 2.59 13.60 -17.35
N ASN A 239 2.82 13.33 -16.06
CA ASN A 239 3.29 14.30 -15.06
C ASN A 239 2.38 15.54 -14.91
N ASP A 240 1.10 15.43 -15.27
CA ASP A 240 0.11 16.49 -15.04
C ASP A 240 -0.47 16.36 -13.62
N TYR A 241 0.33 16.82 -12.65
CA TYR A 241 -0.06 16.79 -11.25
C TYR A 241 -1.21 17.76 -10.93
N ARG A 242 -1.43 18.81 -11.73
CA ARG A 242 -2.56 19.74 -11.54
C ARG A 242 -3.88 19.05 -11.85
N MET A 243 -3.95 18.35 -12.98
CA MET A 243 -5.13 17.56 -13.35
C MET A 243 -5.29 16.34 -12.45
N THR A 244 -4.19 15.78 -11.93
CA THR A 244 -4.24 14.73 -10.91
C THR A 244 -4.96 15.22 -9.65
N VAL A 245 -4.59 16.40 -9.10
CA VAL A 245 -5.24 16.99 -7.92
C VAL A 245 -6.74 17.20 -8.18
N LYS A 246 -7.09 17.83 -9.32
CA LYS A 246 -8.50 18.07 -9.69
C LYS A 246 -9.30 16.76 -9.76
N SER A 247 -8.72 15.72 -10.36
CA SER A 247 -9.36 14.40 -10.46
C SER A 247 -9.54 13.74 -9.10
N CYS A 248 -8.59 13.91 -8.18
CA CYS A 248 -8.73 13.44 -6.80
C CYS A 248 -9.85 14.17 -6.05
N GLU A 249 -9.96 15.49 -6.21
CA GLU A 249 -11.01 16.31 -5.58
C GLU A 249 -12.41 15.97 -6.12
N GLU A 250 -12.52 15.67 -7.42
CA GLU A 250 -13.75 15.16 -8.03
C GLU A 250 -14.12 13.77 -7.46
N ALA A 251 -13.15 12.86 -7.36
CA ALA A 251 -13.38 11.52 -6.80
C ALA A 251 -13.79 11.57 -5.32
N VAL A 252 -13.10 12.39 -4.51
CA VAL A 252 -13.44 12.57 -3.09
C VAL A 252 -14.87 13.11 -2.94
N ARG A 253 -15.26 14.11 -3.72
CA ARG A 253 -16.64 14.64 -3.72
C ARG A 253 -17.68 13.58 -4.11
N ALA A 254 -17.38 12.74 -5.10
CA ALA A 254 -18.28 11.67 -5.51
C ALA A 254 -18.53 10.64 -4.39
N PHE A 255 -17.50 10.32 -3.60
CA PHE A 255 -17.62 9.41 -2.46
C PHE A 255 -18.19 10.07 -1.20
N GLU A 256 -17.91 11.35 -0.96
CA GLU A 256 -18.53 12.13 0.13
C GLU A 256 -20.05 12.35 -0.10
N ALA A 257 -20.51 12.31 -1.35
CA ALA A 257 -21.92 12.42 -1.71
C ALA A 257 -22.76 11.14 -1.46
N LYS A 258 -22.12 10.02 -1.11
CA LYS A 258 -22.82 8.77 -0.77
C LYS A 258 -23.53 8.89 0.58
N ASP A 259 -24.65 8.20 0.75
CA ASP A 259 -25.46 8.19 1.98
C ASP A 259 -24.91 7.25 3.07
N TYR A 260 -23.74 6.67 2.85
CA TYR A 260 -23.03 5.80 3.76
C TYR A 260 -21.54 6.20 3.85
N GLU A 261 -20.89 5.81 4.94
CA GLU A 261 -19.50 6.18 5.20
C GLU A 261 -18.53 5.41 4.27
N VAL A 262 -17.68 6.15 3.53
CA VAL A 262 -16.74 5.60 2.55
C VAL A 262 -15.29 6.01 2.85
N LYS A 263 -14.63 5.36 3.82
CA LYS A 263 -13.26 5.76 4.23
C LYS A 263 -12.19 5.37 3.23
N THR A 264 -12.21 4.14 2.74
CA THR A 264 -11.09 3.56 1.99
C THR A 264 -10.86 4.28 0.65
N PRO A 265 -11.87 4.44 -0.24
CA PRO A 265 -11.73 5.25 -1.44
C PRO A 265 -11.28 6.69 -1.17
N ILE A 266 -11.91 7.38 -0.21
CA ILE A 266 -11.54 8.77 0.12
C ILE A 266 -10.07 8.83 0.53
N TYR A 267 -9.61 7.94 1.42
CA TYR A 267 -8.21 7.84 1.79
C TYR A 267 -7.31 7.57 0.58
N THR A 268 -7.67 6.65 -0.31
CA THR A 268 -6.90 6.34 -1.52
C THR A 268 -6.70 7.58 -2.39
N PHE A 269 -7.75 8.37 -2.63
CA PHE A 269 -7.66 9.58 -3.45
C PHE A 269 -6.94 10.72 -2.74
N LEU A 270 -7.16 10.92 -1.43
CA LEU A 270 -6.38 11.88 -0.64
C LEU A 270 -4.90 11.53 -0.67
N HIS A 271 -4.54 10.25 -0.57
CA HIS A 271 -3.15 9.81 -0.69
C HIS A 271 -2.53 10.21 -2.03
N GLN A 272 -3.22 9.96 -3.15
CA GLN A 272 -2.76 10.39 -4.48
C GLN A 272 -2.64 11.93 -4.58
N GLN A 273 -3.58 12.65 -3.96
CA GLN A 273 -3.56 14.11 -3.91
C GLN A 273 -2.36 14.65 -3.13
N ILE A 274 -1.98 14.03 -2.01
CA ILE A 274 -0.79 14.42 -1.24
C ILE A 274 0.47 14.25 -2.10
N LEU A 275 0.59 13.12 -2.80
CA LEU A 275 1.73 12.88 -3.70
C LEU A 275 1.79 13.94 -4.80
N ALA A 276 0.65 14.28 -5.41
CA ALA A 276 0.58 15.32 -6.43
C ALA A 276 0.94 16.72 -5.89
N HIS A 277 0.50 17.07 -4.67
CA HIS A 277 0.89 18.34 -4.03
C HIS A 277 2.39 18.40 -3.72
N ILE A 278 3.01 17.29 -3.30
CA ILE A 278 4.46 17.22 -3.10
C ILE A 278 5.19 17.50 -4.41
N GLN A 279 4.75 16.88 -5.50
CA GLN A 279 5.35 17.11 -6.82
C GLN A 279 5.21 18.57 -7.26
N LEU A 280 4.04 19.19 -7.03
CA LEU A 280 3.80 20.61 -7.30
C LEU A 280 4.46 21.57 -6.29
N LYS A 281 5.25 21.07 -5.32
CA LYS A 281 5.84 21.84 -4.21
C LYS A 281 4.83 22.62 -3.38
N GLN A 282 3.59 22.16 -3.34
CA GLN A 282 2.49 22.74 -2.57
C GLN A 282 2.44 22.10 -1.17
N PHE A 283 3.52 22.26 -0.41
CA PHE A 283 3.74 21.50 0.81
C PHE A 283 2.70 21.74 1.91
N GLU A 284 2.25 22.98 2.10
CA GLU A 284 1.17 23.29 3.05
C GLU A 284 -0.13 22.58 2.71
N LYS A 285 -0.46 22.46 1.42
CA LYS A 285 -1.64 21.71 0.97
C LYS A 285 -1.45 20.22 1.19
N ALA A 286 -0.26 19.69 0.89
CA ALA A 286 0.08 18.29 1.16
C ALA A 286 -0.10 17.94 2.66
N GLU A 287 0.34 18.83 3.56
CA GLU A 287 0.20 18.64 5.01
C GLU A 287 -1.26 18.61 5.44
N ARG A 288 -2.06 19.62 5.03
CA ARG A 288 -3.51 19.67 5.33
C ARG A 288 -4.25 18.44 4.83
N THR A 289 -3.96 18.01 3.60
CA THR A 289 -4.57 16.81 3.00
C THR A 289 -4.14 15.55 3.74
N SER A 290 -2.89 15.46 4.22
CA SER A 290 -2.42 14.34 5.04
C SER A 290 -3.08 14.29 6.41
N CYS A 291 -3.30 15.43 7.06
CA CYS A 291 -4.08 15.48 8.30
C CYS A 291 -5.52 14.98 8.10
N LYS A 292 -6.18 15.38 6.99
CA LYS A 292 -7.51 14.86 6.63
C LYS A 292 -7.46 13.34 6.39
N ALA A 293 -6.46 12.84 5.67
CA ALA A 293 -6.30 11.41 5.40
C ALA A 293 -6.07 10.59 6.68
N ALA A 294 -5.30 11.12 7.64
CA ALA A 294 -5.00 10.46 8.92
C ALA A 294 -6.25 10.24 9.78
N GLN A 295 -7.25 11.13 9.71
CA GLN A 295 -8.51 11.01 10.44
C GLN A 295 -9.39 9.85 9.95
N LEU A 296 -9.17 9.36 8.73
CA LEU A 296 -9.96 8.30 8.11
C LEU A 296 -9.43 6.89 8.41
N ILE A 297 -8.22 6.77 8.96
CA ILE A 297 -7.53 5.50 9.12
C ILE A 297 -7.16 5.24 10.58
N PRO A 298 -7.44 4.04 11.13
CA PRO A 298 -7.00 3.70 12.48
C PRO A 298 -5.47 3.66 12.58
N ALA A 299 -4.94 4.20 13.68
CA ALA A 299 -3.50 4.19 13.97
C ALA A 299 -2.93 2.76 14.00
N GLY A 300 -1.74 2.58 13.45
CA GLY A 300 -1.06 1.29 13.36
C GLY A 300 -1.53 0.34 12.27
N THR A 301 -2.48 0.74 11.43
CA THR A 301 -2.79 0.04 10.18
C THR A 301 -1.71 0.28 9.14
N VAL A 302 -1.63 -0.57 8.11
CA VAL A 302 -0.65 -0.39 7.00
C VAL A 302 -0.81 0.98 6.35
N ASN A 303 -2.05 1.41 6.09
CA ASN A 303 -2.35 2.73 5.53
C ASN A 303 -1.89 3.87 6.44
N TRP A 304 -2.02 3.72 7.77
CA TRP A 304 -1.50 4.72 8.70
C TRP A 304 0.01 4.86 8.60
N PHE A 305 0.76 3.74 8.52
CA PHE A 305 2.21 3.79 8.29
C PHE A 305 2.57 4.43 6.95
N VAL A 306 1.83 4.13 5.88
CA VAL A 306 2.02 4.77 4.57
C VAL A 306 1.81 6.29 4.67
N ASN A 307 0.79 6.76 5.39
CA ASN A 307 0.58 8.19 5.61
C ASN A 307 1.71 8.83 6.45
N MET A 308 2.19 8.15 7.49
CA MET A 308 3.32 8.61 8.30
C MET A 308 4.62 8.72 7.49
N GLU A 309 4.87 7.80 6.57
CA GLU A 309 6.01 7.89 5.65
C GLU A 309 5.90 9.13 4.75
N VAL A 310 4.70 9.42 4.23
CA VAL A 310 4.49 10.63 3.42
C VAL A 310 4.70 11.91 4.24
N LEU A 311 4.21 11.97 5.48
CA LEU A 311 4.45 13.10 6.40
C LEU A 311 5.94 13.28 6.71
N LEU A 312 6.66 12.17 6.87
CA LEU A 312 8.09 12.18 7.10
C LEU A 312 8.82 12.83 5.92
N ILE A 313 8.57 12.35 4.71
CA ILE A 313 9.18 12.89 3.49
C ILE A 313 8.80 14.35 3.28
N LEU A 314 7.53 14.71 3.52
CA LEU A 314 7.07 16.10 3.44
C LEU A 314 7.83 17.02 4.40
N SER A 315 8.03 16.57 5.65
CA SER A 315 8.78 17.31 6.66
C SER A 315 10.25 17.51 6.25
N LEU A 316 10.86 16.48 5.64
CA LEU A 316 12.22 16.55 5.12
C LEU A 316 12.34 17.51 3.93
N HIS A 317 11.36 17.53 3.04
CA HIS A 317 11.33 18.41 1.86
C HIS A 317 11.01 19.87 2.18
N THR A 318 10.42 20.13 3.35
CA THR A 318 10.10 21.49 3.85
C THR A 318 11.12 22.00 4.87
N ARG A 319 12.27 21.32 5.02
CA ARG A 319 13.31 21.64 6.01
C ARG A 319 12.84 21.59 7.48
N GLN A 320 11.70 20.96 7.76
CA GLN A 320 11.19 20.73 9.12
C GLN A 320 11.81 19.45 9.71
N TYR A 321 13.13 19.44 9.88
CA TYR A 321 13.88 18.23 10.26
C TYR A 321 13.51 17.71 11.66
N GLN A 322 13.20 18.60 12.61
CA GLN A 322 12.71 18.20 13.93
C GLN A 322 11.36 17.49 13.84
N ARG A 323 10.44 18.01 13.02
CA ARG A 323 9.14 17.38 12.78
C ARG A 323 9.29 16.01 12.13
N ALA A 324 10.22 15.87 11.18
CA ALA A 324 10.54 14.58 10.57
C ALA A 324 10.99 13.55 11.63
N TYR A 325 11.85 13.94 12.57
CA TYR A 325 12.26 13.07 13.69
C TYR A 325 11.06 12.63 14.56
N GLU A 326 10.16 13.55 14.91
CA GLU A 326 8.97 13.26 15.71
C GLU A 326 8.04 12.25 15.02
N VAL A 327 7.75 12.48 13.72
CA VAL A 327 6.91 11.58 12.91
C VAL A 327 7.54 10.19 12.83
N TYR A 328 8.85 10.12 12.62
CA TYR A 328 9.58 8.84 12.61
C TYR A 328 9.47 8.12 13.95
N ARG A 329 9.67 8.81 15.08
CA ARG A 329 9.53 8.23 16.42
C ARG A 329 8.12 7.71 16.67
N GLU A 330 7.11 8.50 16.33
CA GLU A 330 5.70 8.12 16.51
C GLU A 330 5.38 6.85 15.74
N ALA A 331 5.83 6.74 14.48
CA ALA A 331 5.63 5.55 13.68
C ALA A 331 6.34 4.31 14.28
N VAL A 332 7.66 4.39 14.54
CA VAL A 332 8.45 3.22 14.96
C VAL A 332 8.12 2.76 16.39
N SER A 333 7.67 3.66 17.26
CA SER A 333 7.22 3.32 18.61
C SER A 333 5.85 2.63 18.66
N HIS A 334 5.05 2.75 17.60
CA HIS A 334 3.71 2.18 17.57
C HIS A 334 3.74 0.64 17.55
N ARG A 335 2.91 -0.01 18.37
CA ARG A 335 2.84 -1.49 18.48
C ARG A 335 2.56 -2.19 17.14
N GLY A 336 1.87 -1.51 16.23
CA GLY A 336 1.58 -1.98 14.87
C GLY A 336 2.81 -2.16 14.00
N PHE A 337 3.92 -1.45 14.29
CA PHE A 337 5.13 -1.44 13.46
C PHE A 337 5.73 -2.85 13.32
N GLN A 338 5.68 -3.63 14.40
CA GLN A 338 6.18 -5.02 14.41
C GLN A 338 5.42 -5.95 13.46
N LYS A 339 4.17 -5.62 13.14
CA LYS A 339 3.30 -6.40 12.24
C LYS A 339 3.50 -6.07 10.76
N LEU A 340 4.26 -5.02 10.44
CA LEU A 340 4.58 -4.68 9.06
C LEU A 340 5.38 -5.79 8.38
N ARG A 341 5.30 -5.85 7.05
CA ARG A 341 6.13 -6.79 6.27
C ARG A 341 7.58 -6.34 6.37
N GLU A 342 8.52 -7.26 6.25
CA GLU A 342 9.95 -6.91 6.34
C GLU A 342 10.37 -5.90 5.26
N VAL A 343 9.78 -5.95 4.06
CA VAL A 343 10.04 -4.96 3.00
C VAL A 343 9.61 -3.56 3.43
N ASP A 344 8.45 -3.42 4.09
CA ASP A 344 7.98 -2.11 4.58
C ASP A 344 8.90 -1.62 5.72
N LYS A 345 9.35 -2.53 6.60
CA LYS A 345 10.32 -2.19 7.66
C LYS A 345 11.68 -1.77 7.10
N GLU A 346 12.16 -2.41 6.02
CA GLU A 346 13.40 -2.00 5.34
C GLU A 346 13.33 -0.55 4.87
N GLN A 347 12.19 -0.12 4.32
CA GLN A 347 11.98 1.27 3.90
C GLN A 347 12.12 2.25 5.09
N TRP A 348 11.48 1.93 6.22
CA TRP A 348 11.62 2.70 7.46
C TRP A 348 13.05 2.73 8.02
N ARG A 349 13.85 1.68 7.82
CA ARG A 349 15.27 1.64 8.21
C ARG A 349 16.13 2.56 7.32
N ILE A 350 15.79 2.70 6.04
CA ILE A 350 16.45 3.70 5.17
C ILE A 350 16.14 5.10 5.70
N ASN A 351 14.88 5.39 5.99
CA ASN A 351 14.46 6.66 6.58
C ASN A 351 15.14 6.93 7.94
N GLU A 352 15.25 5.92 8.80
CA GLU A 352 15.99 5.98 10.08
C GLU A 352 17.43 6.45 9.88
N ALA A 353 18.14 5.96 8.85
CA ALA A 353 19.51 6.37 8.58
C ALA A 353 19.62 7.87 8.24
N TYR A 354 18.65 8.43 7.52
CA TYR A 354 18.60 9.87 7.22
C TYR A 354 18.26 10.71 8.44
N ILE A 355 17.34 10.25 9.28
CA ILE A 355 17.01 10.91 10.55
C ILE A 355 18.23 10.92 11.47
N HIS A 356 18.94 9.80 11.59
CA HIS A 356 20.20 9.74 12.34
C HIS A 356 21.29 10.64 11.78
N PHE A 357 21.37 10.76 10.46
CA PHE A 357 22.31 11.69 9.84
C PHE A 357 22.00 13.12 10.25
N LEU A 358 20.73 13.54 10.21
CA LEU A 358 20.29 14.88 10.65
C LEU A 358 20.59 15.15 12.12
N LEU A 359 20.44 14.15 13.00
CA LEU A 359 20.81 14.24 14.41
C LEU A 359 22.33 14.41 14.59
N GLU A 360 23.14 13.64 13.84
CA GLU A 360 24.61 13.70 13.91
C GLU A 360 25.14 15.09 13.46
N ILE A 361 24.50 15.73 12.48
CA ILE A 361 24.89 17.08 12.02
C ILE A 361 24.17 18.21 12.77
N GLY A 362 23.38 17.90 13.80
CA GLY A 362 22.70 18.89 14.65
C GLY A 362 21.55 19.66 13.97
N LYS A 363 20.98 19.14 12.88
CA LYS A 363 19.80 19.74 12.20
C LYS A 363 18.48 19.31 12.85
N ALA A 364 18.52 18.26 13.67
CA ALA A 364 17.44 17.85 14.56
C ALA A 364 18.04 17.51 15.94
N SER A 365 17.19 17.50 16.96
CA SER A 365 17.58 17.25 18.35
C SER A 365 16.69 16.20 19.00
N GLU A 366 17.24 15.47 19.97
CA GLU A 366 16.53 14.46 20.73
C GLU A 366 16.00 15.09 22.03
N PRO A 367 14.67 15.09 22.28
CA PRO A 367 14.12 15.67 23.49
C PRO A 367 14.32 14.79 24.74
N GLU A 368 14.55 13.48 24.60
CA GLU A 368 14.63 12.52 25.73
C GLU A 368 15.73 11.47 25.54
N GLY A 369 16.91 11.71 26.14
CA GLY A 369 18.03 10.75 26.24
C GLY A 369 18.63 10.29 24.90
N PRO A 370 19.82 9.67 24.88
CA PRO A 370 20.46 9.30 23.63
C PRO A 370 19.66 8.20 22.92
N PHE A 371 19.13 8.50 21.74
CA PHE A 371 18.68 7.51 20.78
C PHE A 371 19.86 6.58 20.50
N ARG A 372 19.53 5.32 20.23
CA ARG A 372 20.51 4.24 20.04
C ARG A 372 21.61 4.69 19.06
N LYS A 373 22.89 4.57 19.45
CA LYS A 373 24.03 4.88 18.56
C LYS A 373 23.84 4.21 17.20
N PHE A 374 23.73 5.02 16.14
CA PHE A 374 23.60 4.53 14.78
C PHE A 374 24.88 3.82 14.35
N ARG A 375 24.76 2.58 13.88
CA ARG A 375 25.88 1.78 13.39
C ARG A 375 25.68 1.49 11.91
N LEU A 376 26.47 2.16 11.07
CA LEU A 376 26.38 2.06 9.61
C LEU A 376 26.49 0.61 9.11
N GLY A 377 27.39 -0.19 9.68
CA GLY A 377 27.52 -1.61 9.30
C GLY A 377 26.29 -2.46 9.67
N LYS A 378 25.61 -2.12 10.78
CA LYS A 378 24.35 -2.78 11.17
C LYS A 378 23.23 -2.42 10.19
N PHE A 379 23.09 -1.13 9.87
CA PHE A 379 22.11 -0.64 8.90
C PHE A 379 22.21 -1.39 7.57
N LEU A 380 23.41 -1.52 6.98
CA LEU A 380 23.60 -2.20 5.70
C LEU A 380 23.16 -3.68 5.72
N ASN A 381 23.26 -4.35 6.87
CA ASN A 381 22.81 -5.72 7.04
C ASN A 381 21.29 -5.83 7.20
N GLU A 382 20.61 -4.74 7.56
CA GLU A 382 19.16 -4.71 7.80
C GLU A 382 18.35 -4.21 6.60
N VAL A 383 18.99 -3.89 5.46
CA VAL A 383 18.34 -3.49 4.18
C VAL A 383 18.76 -4.36 2.97
N PRO A 384 18.74 -5.71 3.07
CA PRO A 384 19.27 -6.59 2.04
C PRO A 384 18.45 -6.59 0.74
N VAL A 385 17.13 -6.34 0.79
CA VAL A 385 16.28 -6.34 -0.40
C VAL A 385 16.57 -5.10 -1.23
N PHE A 386 16.50 -3.91 -0.62
CA PHE A 386 16.72 -2.66 -1.35
C PHE A 386 18.18 -2.45 -1.75
N SER A 387 19.15 -3.03 -1.04
CA SER A 387 20.57 -3.01 -1.46
C SER A 387 20.82 -3.75 -2.79
N ARG A 388 19.93 -4.67 -3.17
CA ARG A 388 20.01 -5.40 -4.46
C ARG A 388 19.24 -4.68 -5.58
N ASP A 389 18.46 -3.67 -5.26
CA ASP A 389 17.76 -2.84 -6.25
C ASP A 389 18.80 -2.04 -7.07
N LYS A 390 18.72 -2.13 -8.40
CA LYS A 390 19.71 -1.53 -9.29
C LYS A 390 19.40 -0.08 -9.65
N GLN A 391 18.15 0.37 -9.51
CA GLN A 391 17.70 1.69 -9.98
C GLN A 391 16.70 2.37 -9.03
N GLY A 392 16.30 1.72 -7.94
CA GLY A 392 15.45 2.30 -6.90
C GLY A 392 16.21 2.66 -5.61
N LEU A 393 15.75 2.10 -4.50
CA LEU A 393 16.11 2.51 -3.13
C LEU A 393 17.55 2.19 -2.70
N ASN A 394 18.32 1.51 -3.54
CA ASN A 394 19.76 1.40 -3.32
C ASN A 394 20.45 2.77 -3.43
N VAL A 395 19.97 3.66 -4.30
CA VAL A 395 20.53 5.02 -4.46
C VAL A 395 20.60 5.78 -3.13
N PRO A 396 19.50 5.95 -2.37
CA PRO A 396 19.58 6.62 -1.07
C PRO A 396 20.44 5.88 -0.05
N ILE A 397 20.55 4.54 -0.08
CA ILE A 397 21.46 3.75 0.78
C ILE A 397 22.92 4.10 0.47
N LEU A 398 23.29 4.15 -0.81
CA LEU A 398 24.64 4.51 -1.25
C LEU A 398 25.00 5.94 -0.82
N ILE A 399 24.06 6.87 -1.01
CA ILE A 399 24.24 8.29 -0.67
C ILE A 399 24.46 8.46 0.83
N ILE A 400 23.55 7.94 1.66
CA ILE A 400 23.62 8.16 3.12
C ILE A 400 24.89 7.56 3.72
N GLN A 401 25.34 6.41 3.21
CA GLN A 401 26.59 5.81 3.61
C GLN A 401 27.79 6.72 3.34
N THR A 402 27.84 7.34 2.15
CA THR A 402 28.90 8.28 1.79
C THR A 402 28.87 9.52 2.66
N LEU A 403 27.69 10.08 2.90
CA LEU A 403 27.53 11.27 3.75
C LEU A 403 28.01 11.03 5.18
N PHE A 404 27.67 9.87 5.78
CA PHE A 404 28.20 9.50 7.10
C PHE A 404 29.73 9.39 7.14
N LEU A 405 30.36 8.86 6.09
CA LEU A 405 31.82 8.75 6.04
C LEU A 405 32.49 10.14 5.93
N ILE A 406 31.88 11.06 5.18
CA ILE A 406 32.36 12.44 5.04
C ILE A 406 32.24 13.18 6.38
N VAL A 407 31.05 13.19 6.99
CA VAL A 407 30.80 13.90 8.27
C VAL A 407 31.68 13.36 9.39
N LYS A 408 31.91 12.04 9.45
CA LYS A 408 32.80 11.40 10.44
C LYS A 408 34.29 11.54 10.12
N LYS A 409 34.65 12.32 9.09
CA LYS A 409 36.02 12.54 8.59
C LYS A 409 36.79 11.25 8.29
N ARG A 410 36.08 10.16 7.94
CA ARG A 410 36.65 8.86 7.54
C ARG A 410 37.03 8.89 6.05
N TYR A 411 37.90 9.83 5.68
CA TYR A 411 38.14 10.19 4.28
C TYR A 411 38.72 9.07 3.42
N LYS A 412 39.54 8.16 3.97
CA LYS A 412 40.05 6.99 3.24
C LYS A 412 38.90 6.11 2.75
N GLU A 413 37.98 5.77 3.65
CA GLU A 413 36.80 4.97 3.32
C GLU A 413 35.81 5.73 2.44
N ALA A 414 35.70 7.06 2.63
CA ALA A 414 34.86 7.90 1.79
C ALA A 414 35.34 7.89 0.33
N ILE A 415 36.65 7.93 0.08
CA ILE A 415 37.23 7.81 -1.27
C ILE A 415 36.81 6.49 -1.91
N ASP A 416 37.07 5.36 -1.23
CA ASP A 416 36.74 4.02 -1.75
C ASP A 416 35.24 3.90 -2.03
N ARG A 417 34.40 4.49 -1.16
CA ARG A 417 32.96 4.45 -1.33
C ARG A 417 32.48 5.31 -2.49
N ILE A 418 33.00 6.52 -2.64
CA ILE A 418 32.65 7.43 -3.73
C ILE A 418 33.03 6.83 -5.09
N ASP A 419 34.19 6.15 -5.18
CA ASP A 419 34.60 5.43 -6.39
C ASP A 419 33.64 4.27 -6.73
N ALA A 420 33.20 3.52 -5.72
CA ALA A 420 32.20 2.47 -5.91
C ALA A 420 30.85 3.03 -6.42
N ILE A 421 30.40 4.17 -5.88
CA ILE A 421 29.17 4.84 -6.34
C ILE A 421 29.31 5.38 -7.77
N ASN A 422 30.49 5.84 -8.19
CA ASN A 422 30.70 6.25 -9.58
C ASN A 422 30.54 5.08 -10.56
N LYS A 423 31.06 3.90 -10.21
CA LYS A 423 30.85 2.68 -11.02
C LYS A 423 29.35 2.34 -11.12
N TYR A 424 28.62 2.43 -10.02
CA TYR A 424 27.18 2.27 -9.99
C TYR A 424 26.45 3.30 -10.87
N ARG A 425 26.83 4.57 -10.78
CA ARG A 425 26.28 5.68 -11.58
C ARG A 425 26.40 5.43 -13.08
N VAL A 426 27.58 5.04 -13.56
CA VAL A 426 27.81 4.75 -14.98
C VAL A 426 26.95 3.57 -15.45
N ARG A 427 26.81 2.55 -14.59
CA ARG A 427 26.09 1.32 -14.93
C ARG A 427 24.57 1.50 -14.96
N TYR A 428 24.02 2.29 -14.02
CA TYR A 428 22.57 2.31 -13.76
C TYR A 428 21.92 3.69 -13.84
N LEU A 429 22.59 4.76 -13.38
CA LEU A 429 21.98 6.09 -13.28
C LEU A 429 22.10 6.91 -14.56
N TYR A 430 23.21 6.77 -15.29
CA TYR A 430 23.48 7.58 -16.48
C TYR A 430 22.51 7.31 -17.63
N LYS A 431 22.04 6.06 -17.76
CA LYS A 431 21.19 5.61 -18.87
C LYS A 431 19.72 5.97 -18.68
N ASP A 432 19.30 6.17 -17.42
CA ASP A 432 17.91 6.41 -17.07
C ASP A 432 17.62 7.92 -16.97
N LYS A 433 16.69 8.40 -17.79
CA LYS A 433 16.28 9.81 -17.79
C LYS A 433 15.62 10.20 -16.45
N ALA A 434 14.93 9.29 -15.76
CA ALA A 434 14.27 9.56 -14.49
C ALA A 434 15.26 9.75 -13.34
N LEU A 435 16.47 9.17 -13.43
CA LEU A 435 17.50 9.21 -12.39
C LEU A 435 18.57 10.30 -12.62
N LYS A 436 18.31 11.25 -13.51
CA LYS A 436 19.26 12.33 -13.85
C LYS A 436 19.67 13.15 -12.63
N ARG A 437 18.74 13.50 -11.73
CA ARG A 437 19.06 14.25 -10.50
C ARG A 437 20.05 13.48 -9.63
N SER A 438 19.78 12.21 -9.35
CA SER A 438 20.69 11.34 -8.59
C SER A 438 22.07 11.21 -9.26
N ASN A 439 22.10 11.12 -10.61
CA ASN A 439 23.36 11.11 -11.37
C ASN A 439 24.16 12.41 -11.18
N TYR A 440 23.52 13.59 -11.20
CA TYR A 440 24.22 14.87 -10.95
C TYR A 440 24.68 15.01 -9.51
N PHE A 441 23.85 14.62 -8.55
CA PHE A 441 24.24 14.65 -7.14
C PHE A 441 25.47 13.74 -6.87
N VAL A 442 25.52 12.54 -7.44
CA VAL A 442 26.71 11.68 -7.35
C VAL A 442 27.93 12.34 -8.03
N LYS A 443 27.75 13.05 -9.15
CA LYS A 443 28.85 13.80 -9.78
C LYS A 443 29.40 14.91 -8.87
N MET A 444 28.53 15.55 -8.09
CA MET A 444 28.93 16.55 -7.10
C MET A 444 29.74 15.89 -5.97
N LEU A 445 29.26 14.76 -5.42
CA LEU A 445 29.99 14.00 -4.41
C LEU A 445 31.39 13.55 -4.89
N LEU A 446 31.53 13.20 -6.16
CA LEU A 446 32.83 12.86 -6.77
C LEU A 446 33.85 14.01 -6.72
N GLN A 447 33.40 15.26 -6.67
CA GLN A 447 34.31 16.41 -6.60
C GLN A 447 34.97 16.57 -5.23
N ILE A 448 34.39 15.96 -4.17
CA ILE A 448 34.90 16.04 -2.80
C ILE A 448 36.31 15.44 -2.70
N PRO A 449 36.53 14.15 -2.99
CA PRO A 449 37.87 13.56 -2.91
C PRO A 449 38.82 14.14 -3.96
N GLN A 450 38.33 14.49 -5.16
CA GLN A 450 39.15 15.08 -6.23
C GLN A 450 39.71 16.46 -5.87
N SER A 451 39.08 17.15 -4.92
CA SER A 451 39.54 18.44 -4.39
C SER A 451 40.27 18.29 -3.05
N GLY A 452 40.63 17.07 -2.66
CA GLY A 452 41.28 16.80 -1.37
C GLY A 452 40.44 17.23 -0.18
N PHE A 453 39.11 17.10 -0.26
CA PHE A 453 38.16 17.52 0.78
C PHE A 453 38.18 19.03 1.11
N HIS A 454 38.79 19.85 0.25
CA HIS A 454 38.87 21.30 0.45
C HIS A 454 37.60 22.02 -0.04
N LYS A 455 36.82 22.59 0.90
CA LYS A 455 35.50 23.17 0.65
C LYS A 455 35.42 24.08 -0.59
N ALA A 456 36.30 25.09 -0.69
CA ALA A 456 36.25 26.04 -1.81
C ALA A 456 36.63 25.40 -3.16
N GLY A 457 37.47 24.36 -3.14
CA GLY A 457 37.83 23.61 -4.34
C GLY A 457 36.67 22.75 -4.83
N VAL A 458 35.98 22.10 -3.89
CA VAL A 458 34.76 21.33 -4.16
C VAL A 458 33.68 22.21 -4.75
N LEU A 459 33.38 23.34 -4.12
CA LEU A 459 32.37 24.30 -4.59
C LEU A 459 32.61 24.67 -6.06
N ARG A 460 33.81 25.19 -6.37
CA ARG A 460 34.17 25.62 -7.73
C ARG A 460 34.00 24.51 -8.77
N ARG A 461 34.41 23.28 -8.45
CA ARG A 461 34.33 22.14 -9.40
C ARG A 461 32.93 21.54 -9.51
N SER A 462 32.13 21.64 -8.47
CA SER A 462 30.77 21.10 -8.42
C SER A 462 29.70 22.01 -9.02
N GLU A 463 29.99 23.31 -9.16
CA GLU A 463 29.02 24.34 -9.55
C GLU A 463 28.24 24.00 -10.83
N LYS A 464 28.94 23.55 -11.87
CA LYS A 464 28.31 23.12 -13.12
C LYS A 464 27.26 22.03 -12.90
N TYR A 465 27.55 21.05 -12.04
CA TYR A 465 26.63 19.95 -11.76
C TYR A 465 25.48 20.38 -10.84
N TYR A 466 25.74 21.30 -9.92
CA TYR A 466 24.71 21.89 -9.06
C TYR A 466 23.68 22.67 -9.88
N GLN A 467 24.12 23.49 -10.84
CA GLN A 467 23.20 24.20 -11.75
C GLN A 467 22.40 23.21 -12.62
N GLN A 468 23.03 22.13 -13.10
CA GLN A 468 22.34 21.07 -13.84
C GLN A 468 21.31 20.30 -13.00
N LEU A 469 21.58 20.11 -11.70
CA LEU A 469 20.64 19.51 -10.75
C LEU A 469 19.42 20.42 -10.58
N LYS A 470 19.63 21.72 -10.31
CA LYS A 470 18.54 22.70 -10.10
C LYS A 470 17.69 22.91 -11.35
N ALA A 471 18.28 22.80 -12.53
CA ALA A 471 17.58 22.92 -13.81
C ALA A 471 16.60 21.76 -14.07
N ILE A 472 16.65 20.67 -13.28
CA ILE A 472 15.72 19.55 -13.39
C ILE A 472 14.70 19.64 -12.27
N PRO A 473 13.43 20.00 -12.59
CA PRO A 473 12.35 19.99 -11.61
C PRO A 473 12.18 18.59 -11.02
N LEU A 474 11.87 18.51 -9.71
CA LEU A 474 11.47 17.26 -9.06
C LEU A 474 10.32 16.57 -9.81
N GLU A 475 9.41 17.37 -10.39
CA GLU A 475 8.22 16.96 -11.17
C GLU A 475 8.53 16.08 -12.40
N VAL A 476 9.69 16.26 -13.03
CA VAL A 476 10.08 15.57 -14.29
C VAL A 476 10.87 14.30 -14.00
N ALA A 477 11.41 14.20 -12.80
CA ALA A 477 12.07 13.00 -12.34
C ALA A 477 10.96 12.06 -11.89
N ASN A 478 10.55 11.16 -12.78
CA ASN A 478 9.65 10.02 -12.54
C ASN A 478 10.27 9.01 -11.53
N GLN A 479 10.98 9.52 -10.51
CA GLN A 479 11.59 8.77 -9.44
C GLN A 479 10.43 8.14 -8.70
N THR A 480 10.42 6.81 -8.67
CA THR A 480 9.65 6.04 -7.70
C THR A 480 9.78 6.75 -6.36
N HIS A 481 8.65 7.29 -5.88
CA HIS A 481 8.52 8.05 -4.66
C HIS A 481 9.43 7.44 -3.58
N GLY A 482 10.47 8.18 -3.16
CA GLY A 482 11.41 7.73 -2.12
C GLY A 482 12.89 7.59 -2.50
N ILE A 483 13.33 7.88 -3.74
CA ILE A 483 14.79 7.90 -4.06
C ILE A 483 15.49 9.12 -3.43
N GLU A 484 14.87 10.30 -3.55
CA GLU A 484 15.36 11.55 -2.98
C GLU A 484 14.64 11.83 -1.64
N ILE A 485 15.12 11.19 -0.57
CA ILE A 485 14.52 11.25 0.78
C ILE A 485 14.61 12.66 1.37
N ILE A 486 15.78 13.28 1.26
CA ILE A 486 16.00 14.70 1.53
C ILE A 486 16.38 15.34 0.19
N PRO A 487 15.87 16.53 -0.15
CA PRO A 487 16.28 17.24 -1.36
C PRO A 487 17.80 17.26 -1.51
N TYR A 488 18.30 16.94 -2.71
CA TYR A 488 19.74 16.85 -2.97
C TYR A 488 20.44 18.20 -2.77
N GLU A 489 19.72 19.30 -2.97
CA GLU A 489 20.20 20.65 -2.66
C GLU A 489 20.54 20.80 -1.16
N ASP A 490 19.67 20.31 -0.27
CA ASP A 490 19.89 20.34 1.18
C ASP A 490 21.00 19.38 1.60
N LEU A 491 21.01 18.16 1.08
CA LEU A 491 22.08 17.19 1.36
C LEU A 491 23.45 17.70 0.90
N TRP A 492 23.49 18.45 -0.21
CA TRP A 492 24.71 19.07 -0.69
C TRP A 492 25.19 20.18 0.25
N GLU A 493 24.27 21.02 0.72
CA GLU A 493 24.54 22.04 1.74
C GLU A 493 25.18 21.41 2.99
N PHE A 494 24.60 20.32 3.51
CA PHE A 494 25.13 19.61 4.68
C PHE A 494 26.50 18.97 4.43
N ALA A 495 26.70 18.38 3.25
CA ALA A 495 28.01 17.84 2.88
C ALA A 495 29.07 18.94 2.88
N LEU A 496 28.77 20.12 2.32
CA LEU A 496 29.69 21.26 2.29
C LEU A 496 29.94 21.90 3.66
N GLU A 497 28.94 21.94 4.54
CA GLU A 497 29.08 22.40 5.92
C GLU A 497 30.08 21.53 6.70
N SER A 498 30.14 20.23 6.39
CA SER A 498 31.05 19.29 7.05
C SER A 498 32.52 19.35 6.57
N LEU A 499 32.80 20.06 5.48
CA LEU A 499 34.15 20.17 4.91
C LEU A 499 34.91 21.39 5.44
N ASP A 500 36.21 21.21 5.67
CA ASP A 500 37.13 22.26 6.11
C ASP A 500 37.76 23.03 4.93
N THR A 501 38.41 24.15 5.23
CA THR A 501 39.25 24.93 4.28
C THR A 501 40.70 24.43 4.20
N LYS A 502 41.01 23.28 4.80
CA LYS A 502 42.34 22.66 4.76
C LYS A 502 42.32 21.43 3.85
N PHE A 503 43.37 21.26 3.05
CA PHE A 503 43.50 20.07 2.20
C PHE A 503 43.80 18.83 3.04
N TYR A 504 43.06 17.75 2.78
CA TYR A 504 43.43 16.42 3.26
C TYR A 504 44.56 15.86 2.40
N LYS A 505 45.74 15.66 3.01
CA LYS A 505 46.86 14.96 2.37
C LYS A 505 46.69 13.46 2.60
N ARG A 506 46.52 12.70 1.53
CA ARG A 506 46.53 11.23 1.56
C ARG A 506 47.94 10.79 1.98
N ARG A 507 48.13 10.48 3.26
CA ARG A 507 49.29 9.73 3.72
C ARG A 507 49.10 8.26 3.40
#